data_AF-H2ZI23-F1
#
_entry.id   AF-H2ZI23-F1
#
_cell.length_a   1.000
_cell.length_b   1.000
_cell.length_c   1.000
_cell.angle_alpha   90.00
_cell.angle_beta   90.00
_cell.angle_gamma   90.00
#
_symmetry.space_group_name_H-M   'P 1'
#
loop_
_entity.id
_entity.type
_entity.pdbx_description
1 polymer ?
#
loop_
_entity_poly.entity_id
_entity_poly.type
_entity_poly.pdbx_seq_one_letter_code
_entity_poly.pdbx_strand_id
1 'polypeptide(L)'
;MFNGFFVSDVTRAFVSCVVGVQKVGISMLMFSCVTSVVCYVNGKIVQRFGRLYSIIFAFITTFTLLIVFLLWQPTESTSYVVYVTFALVGIPNGCWSIILQSSYSDAFYKNKEVSFNVWNITFTAGFALQFAISALLCVRDKIYVLIALLCVGSLCIGWLEVKSGRRRSPRHDSTTSL
;
A
#
# COMPACT_ATOMS: atom_id res chain seq x y z
N MET A 1 7.55 2.72 -0.93
CA MET A 1 7.52 4.17 -0.62
C MET A 1 6.52 4.52 0.46
N PHE A 2 5.19 4.37 0.26
CA PHE A 2 4.18 4.70 1.30
C PHE A 2 4.50 4.11 2.69
N ASN A 3 4.77 2.80 2.76
CA ASN A 3 5.12 2.15 4.03
C ASN A 3 6.42 2.68 4.64
N GLY A 4 7.40 3.05 3.81
CA GLY A 4 8.63 3.68 4.28
C GLY A 4 8.38 5.07 4.86
N PHE A 5 7.50 5.87 4.24
CA PHE A 5 7.12 7.20 4.73
C PHE A 5 6.43 7.10 6.09
N PHE A 6 5.54 6.13 6.25
CA PHE A 6 4.87 5.86 7.51
C PHE A 6 5.84 5.46 8.64
N VAL A 7 6.79 4.57 8.34
CA VAL A 7 7.77 4.13 9.34
C VAL A 7 8.77 5.24 9.69
N SER A 8 9.22 6.04 8.72
CA SER A 8 10.29 7.02 8.91
C SER A 8 9.82 8.36 9.45
N ASP A 9 8.83 8.98 8.82
CA ASP A 9 8.39 10.33 9.12
C ASP A 9 7.22 10.32 10.10
N VAL A 10 6.20 9.48 9.84
CA VAL A 10 4.97 9.45 10.65
C VAL A 10 5.26 8.90 12.04
N THR A 11 5.89 7.73 12.14
CA THR A 11 6.24 7.13 13.44
C THR A 11 7.15 8.04 14.26
N ARG A 12 8.15 8.69 13.63
CA ARG A 12 9.07 9.60 14.32
C ARG A 12 8.36 10.82 14.90
N ALA A 13 7.45 11.44 14.15
CA ALA A 13 6.64 12.56 14.65
C ALA A 13 5.77 12.13 15.85
N PHE A 14 5.18 10.94 15.81
CA PHE A 14 4.36 10.42 16.91
C PHE A 14 5.17 10.00 18.16
N VAL A 15 6.37 9.43 17.96
CA VAL A 15 7.30 9.07 19.05
C VAL A 15 7.72 10.32 19.82
N SER A 16 8.02 11.40 19.10
CA SER A 16 8.52 12.64 19.69
C SER A 16 7.44 13.47 20.37
N CYS A 17 6.18 13.43 19.90
CA CYS A 17 5.16 14.39 20.34
C CYS A 17 4.04 13.84 21.25
N VAL A 18 3.70 12.54 21.26
CA VAL A 18 2.44 12.13 21.92
C VAL A 18 2.55 10.89 22.82
N VAL A 19 3.29 9.87 22.38
CA VAL A 19 3.11 8.51 22.93
C VAL A 19 4.35 7.98 23.68
N GLY A 20 5.52 8.54 23.40
CA GLY A 20 6.80 8.04 23.91
C GLY A 20 7.19 6.68 23.31
N VAL A 21 8.51 6.38 23.30
CA VAL A 21 9.07 5.19 22.61
C VAL A 21 8.45 3.87 23.08
N GLN A 22 8.08 3.78 24.36
CA GLN A 22 7.59 2.54 24.98
C GLN A 22 6.25 2.02 24.39
N LYS A 23 5.37 2.91 23.92
CA LYS A 23 4.02 2.54 23.45
C LYS A 23 3.91 2.42 21.92
N VAL A 24 4.99 2.66 21.19
CA VAL A 24 5.04 2.54 19.72
C VAL A 24 4.77 1.11 19.26
N GLY A 25 5.31 0.12 19.98
CA GLY A 25 5.09 -1.29 19.66
C GLY A 25 3.61 -1.68 19.64
N ILE A 26 2.81 -1.19 20.59
CA ILE A 26 1.37 -1.45 20.66
C ILE A 26 0.65 -0.88 19.43
N SER A 27 1.03 0.32 18.98
CA SER A 27 0.45 0.91 17.78
C SER A 27 0.80 0.15 16.49
N MET A 28 2.03 -0.37 16.38
CA MET A 28 2.46 -1.21 15.25
C MET A 28 1.77 -2.57 15.23
N LEU A 29 1.48 -3.14 16.41
CA LEU A 29 0.68 -4.36 16.53
C LEU A 29 -0.74 -4.14 15.97
N MET A 30 -1.39 -3.03 16.33
CA MET A 30 -2.73 -2.71 15.79
C MET A 30 -2.73 -2.54 14.28
N PHE A 31 -1.74 -1.81 13.74
CA PHE A 31 -1.52 -1.69 12.30
C PHE A 31 -1.42 -3.07 11.62
N SER A 32 -0.67 -4.00 12.23
CA SER A 32 -0.44 -5.34 11.68
C SER A 32 -1.69 -6.22 11.76
N CYS A 33 -2.44 -6.15 12.87
CA CYS A 33 -3.71 -6.85 13.04
C CYS A 33 -4.72 -6.40 11.97
N VAL A 34 -4.91 -5.09 11.80
CA VAL A 34 -5.84 -4.54 10.80
C VAL A 34 -5.38 -4.89 9.39
N THR A 35 -4.09 -4.77 9.09
CA THR A 35 -3.54 -5.18 7.79
C THR A 35 -3.88 -6.64 7.48
N SER A 36 -3.72 -7.55 8.46
CA SER A 36 -3.99 -8.98 8.28
C SER A 36 -5.47 -9.27 8.01
N VAL A 37 -6.37 -8.63 8.77
CA VAL A 37 -7.83 -8.74 8.56
C VAL A 37 -8.22 -8.21 7.18
N VAL A 38 -7.68 -7.05 6.79
CA VAL A 38 -7.97 -6.42 5.50
C VAL A 38 -7.42 -7.27 4.35
N CYS A 39 -6.25 -7.88 4.51
CA CYS A 39 -5.72 -8.82 3.53
C CYS A 39 -6.69 -10.00 3.30
N TYR A 40 -7.17 -10.62 4.38
CA TYR A 40 -8.13 -11.73 4.28
C TYR A 40 -9.43 -11.31 3.58
N VAL A 41 -10.00 -10.17 3.98
CA VAL A 41 -11.24 -9.64 3.42
C VAL A 41 -11.07 -9.27 1.95
N ASN A 42 -9.98 -8.56 1.61
CA ASN A 42 -9.72 -8.13 0.24
C ASN A 42 -9.51 -9.32 -0.70
N GLY A 43 -8.90 -10.40 -0.22
CA GLY A 43 -8.81 -11.66 -0.97
C GLY A 43 -10.18 -12.21 -1.39
N LYS A 44 -11.19 -12.16 -0.51
CA LYS A 44 -12.57 -12.56 -0.85
C LYS A 44 -13.28 -11.53 -1.74
N ILE A 45 -13.05 -10.24 -1.52
CA ILE A 45 -13.65 -9.17 -2.35
C ILE A 45 -13.20 -9.30 -3.81
N VAL A 46 -11.91 -9.55 -4.05
CA VAL A 46 -11.37 -9.70 -5.41
C VAL A 46 -12.01 -10.89 -6.15
N GLN A 47 -12.32 -11.98 -5.44
CA GLN A 47 -13.02 -13.13 -6.03
C GLN A 47 -14.45 -12.82 -6.45
N ARG A 48 -15.14 -11.92 -5.74
CA ARG A 48 -16.57 -11.61 -5.98
C ARG A 48 -16.78 -10.42 -6.94
N PHE A 49 -16.03 -9.34 -6.77
CA PHE A 49 -16.23 -8.07 -7.49
C PHE A 49 -15.17 -7.79 -8.56
N GLY A 50 -14.18 -8.67 -8.71
CA GLY A 50 -13.06 -8.48 -9.63
C GLY A 50 -11.96 -7.57 -9.06
N ARG A 51 -10.82 -7.56 -9.76
CA ARG A 51 -9.59 -6.90 -9.28
C ARG A 51 -9.62 -5.37 -9.41
N LEU A 52 -10.34 -4.83 -10.41
CA LEU A 52 -10.47 -3.39 -10.63
C LEU A 52 -11.12 -2.66 -9.44
N TYR A 53 -12.17 -3.24 -8.84
CA TYR A 53 -12.84 -2.64 -7.69
C TYR A 53 -11.90 -2.46 -6.50
N SER A 54 -11.08 -3.48 -6.22
CA SER A 54 -10.08 -3.44 -5.15
C SER A 54 -9.02 -2.35 -5.37
N ILE A 55 -8.59 -2.13 -6.62
CA ILE A 55 -7.63 -1.07 -6.97
C ILE A 55 -8.21 0.32 -6.71
N ILE A 56 -9.45 0.57 -7.13
CA ILE A 56 -10.13 1.86 -6.92
C ILE A 56 -10.32 2.11 -5.42
N PHE A 57 -10.75 1.11 -4.66
CA PHE A 57 -10.91 1.20 -3.22
C PHE A 57 -9.58 1.50 -2.50
N ALA A 58 -8.50 0.82 -2.88
CA ALA A 58 -7.16 1.06 -2.34
C ALA A 58 -6.67 2.49 -2.64
N PHE A 59 -6.94 3.00 -3.83
CA PHE A 59 -6.58 4.36 -4.21
C PHE A 59 -7.33 5.39 -3.37
N ILE A 60 -8.66 5.29 -3.26
CA ILE A 60 -9.48 6.22 -2.48
C ILE A 60 -9.07 6.22 -1.02
N THR A 61 -8.92 5.04 -0.41
CA THR A 61 -8.53 4.92 1.01
C THR A 61 -7.15 5.51 1.27
N THR A 62 -6.18 5.27 0.38
CA THR A 62 -4.83 5.84 0.54
C THR A 62 -4.83 7.35 0.34
N PHE A 63 -5.56 7.86 -0.66
CA PHE A 63 -5.66 9.28 -0.95
C PHE A 63 -6.31 10.06 0.21
N THR A 64 -7.44 9.56 0.72
CA THR A 64 -8.11 10.14 1.90
C THR A 64 -7.18 10.18 3.11
N LEU A 65 -6.42 9.10 3.33
CA LEU A 65 -5.51 9.01 4.47
C LEU A 65 -4.30 9.97 4.33
N LEU A 66 -3.80 10.20 3.12
CA LEU A 66 -2.79 11.22 2.84
C LEU A 66 -3.31 12.64 3.10
N ILE A 67 -4.57 12.92 2.74
CA ILE A 67 -5.22 14.21 3.05
C ILE A 67 -5.37 14.39 4.56
N VAL A 68 -5.78 13.34 5.29
CA VAL A 68 -5.87 13.38 6.75
C VAL A 68 -4.51 13.71 7.36
N PHE A 69 -3.42 13.10 6.89
CA PHE A 69 -2.08 13.44 7.37
C PHE A 69 -1.61 14.85 7.01
N LEU A 70 -2.17 15.47 5.96
CA LEU A 70 -1.84 16.85 5.60
C LEU A 70 -2.57 17.87 6.48
N LEU A 71 -3.81 17.55 6.86
CA LEU A 71 -4.69 18.44 7.64
C LEU A 71 -4.54 18.26 9.15
N TRP A 72 -4.19 17.05 9.60
CA TRP A 72 -4.18 16.69 11.01
C TRP A 72 -2.79 16.83 11.62
N GLN A 73 -2.65 17.77 12.55
CA GLN A 73 -1.48 17.87 13.42
C GLN A 73 -1.73 17.09 14.72
N PRO A 74 -0.78 16.25 15.16
CA PRO A 74 -0.95 15.47 16.38
C PRO A 74 -0.88 16.38 17.62
N THR A 75 -2.03 16.64 18.24
CA THR A 75 -2.11 17.34 19.54
C THR A 75 -1.92 16.34 20.69
N GLU A 76 -1.11 16.69 21.69
CA GLU A 76 -0.72 15.79 22.79
C GLU A 76 -1.91 15.29 23.65
N SER A 77 -3.03 16.01 23.64
CA SER A 77 -4.17 15.78 24.55
C SER A 77 -4.99 14.51 24.25
N THR A 78 -4.75 13.81 23.14
CA THR A 78 -5.64 12.71 22.72
C THR A 78 -4.87 11.49 22.18
N SER A 79 -4.15 10.78 23.05
CA SER A 79 -3.37 9.57 22.69
C SER A 79 -4.20 8.47 22.01
N TYR A 80 -5.52 8.41 22.26
CA TYR A 80 -6.42 7.43 21.62
C TYR A 80 -6.51 7.60 20.09
N VAL A 81 -6.52 8.85 19.60
CA VAL A 81 -6.68 9.16 18.17
C VAL A 81 -5.47 8.66 17.36
N VAL A 82 -4.29 8.62 17.98
CA VAL A 82 -3.09 8.06 17.36
C VAL A 82 -3.25 6.57 17.07
N TYR A 83 -3.74 5.78 18.03
CA TYR A 83 -3.96 4.34 17.82
C TYR A 83 -4.98 4.08 16.71
N VAL A 84 -6.06 4.86 16.67
CA VAL A 84 -7.08 4.76 15.60
C VAL A 84 -6.46 5.10 14.25
N THR A 85 -5.60 6.12 14.19
CA THR A 85 -4.92 6.52 12.94
C THR A 85 -3.99 5.40 12.45
N PHE A 86 -3.21 4.77 13.33
CA PHE A 86 -2.37 3.62 12.99
C PHE A 86 -3.20 2.42 12.50
N ALA A 87 -4.34 2.16 13.13
CA ALA A 87 -5.28 1.15 12.67
C ALA A 87 -5.81 1.45 11.26
N LEU A 88 -6.21 2.70 10.99
CA LEU A 88 -6.71 3.12 9.69
C LEU A 88 -5.65 3.02 8.58
N VAL A 89 -4.37 3.28 8.89
CA VAL A 89 -3.25 3.12 7.93
C VAL A 89 -3.09 1.65 7.50
N GLY A 90 -3.48 0.70 8.35
CA GLY A 90 -3.43 -0.74 8.03
C GLY A 90 -4.34 -1.13 6.87
N ILE A 91 -5.44 -0.40 6.66
CA ILE A 91 -6.42 -0.69 5.59
C ILE A 91 -5.81 -0.54 4.19
N PRO A 92 -5.32 0.64 3.77
CA PRO A 92 -4.71 0.79 2.45
C PRO A 92 -3.46 -0.09 2.29
N ASN A 93 -2.68 -0.30 3.36
CA ASN A 93 -1.50 -1.17 3.32
C ASN A 93 -1.87 -2.63 2.96
N GLY A 94 -2.89 -3.19 3.59
CA GLY A 94 -3.37 -4.54 3.28
C GLY A 94 -3.89 -4.67 1.85
N CYS A 95 -4.63 -3.66 1.38
CA CYS A 95 -5.14 -3.64 0.01
C CYS A 95 -4.01 -3.64 -1.02
N TRP A 96 -3.06 -2.70 -0.91
CA TRP A 96 -1.94 -2.58 -1.84
C TRP A 96 -1.02 -3.79 -1.82
N SER A 97 -0.78 -4.37 -0.65
CA SER A 97 0.08 -5.55 -0.52
C SER A 97 -0.41 -6.71 -1.37
N ILE A 98 -1.72 -6.98 -1.39
CA ILE A 98 -2.29 -8.06 -2.21
C ILE A 98 -2.30 -7.70 -3.69
N ILE A 99 -2.71 -6.48 -4.03
CA ILE A 99 -2.79 -6.02 -5.43
C ILE A 99 -1.42 -6.11 -6.10
N LEU A 100 -0.38 -5.62 -5.43
CA LEU A 100 0.98 -5.62 -5.98
C LEU A 100 1.51 -7.05 -6.08
N GLN A 101 1.46 -7.84 -5.02
CA GLN A 101 1.92 -9.24 -5.06
C GLN A 101 1.21 -10.05 -6.14
N SER A 102 -0.10 -9.87 -6.31
CA SER A 102 -0.86 -10.50 -7.39
C SER A 102 -0.40 -10.04 -8.77
N SER A 103 -0.10 -8.74 -8.94
CA SER A 103 0.38 -8.18 -10.20
C SER A 103 1.76 -8.73 -10.59
N TYR A 104 2.69 -8.84 -9.63
CA TYR A 104 4.01 -9.45 -9.86
C TYR A 104 3.90 -10.96 -10.14
N SER A 105 2.97 -11.65 -9.47
CA SER A 105 2.72 -13.08 -9.68
C SER A 105 2.18 -13.37 -11.09
N ASP A 106 1.27 -12.53 -11.59
CA ASP A 106 0.74 -12.66 -12.96
C ASP A 106 1.80 -12.40 -14.04
N ALA A 107 2.72 -11.46 -13.80
CA ALA A 107 3.74 -11.07 -14.76
C ALA A 107 4.69 -12.23 -15.12
N PHE A 108 5.04 -13.09 -14.15
CA PHE A 108 5.88 -14.28 -14.39
C PHE A 108 5.17 -15.58 -14.00
N TYR A 109 3.98 -15.82 -14.55
CA TYR A 109 3.19 -17.04 -14.29
C TYR A 109 4.00 -18.36 -14.40
N LYS A 110 4.98 -18.43 -15.31
CA LYS A 110 5.82 -19.62 -15.52
C LYS A 110 6.82 -19.88 -14.38
N ASN A 111 7.32 -18.85 -13.71
CA ASN A 111 8.40 -18.95 -12.72
C ASN A 111 8.06 -18.16 -11.46
N LYS A 112 7.31 -18.77 -10.54
CA LYS A 112 6.86 -18.12 -9.30
C LYS A 112 8.01 -17.68 -8.39
N GLU A 113 9.13 -18.41 -8.41
CA GLU A 113 10.34 -18.07 -7.64
C GLU A 113 10.94 -16.73 -8.10
N VAL A 114 10.92 -16.46 -9.41
CA VAL A 114 11.40 -15.19 -9.97
C VAL A 114 10.47 -14.05 -9.59
N SER A 115 9.14 -14.23 -9.68
CA SER A 115 8.17 -13.21 -9.23
C SER A 115 8.39 -12.81 -7.78
N PHE A 116 8.58 -13.79 -6.90
CA PHE A 116 8.81 -13.55 -5.48
C PHE A 116 10.11 -12.79 -5.25
N ASN A 117 11.19 -13.17 -5.92
CA ASN A 117 12.47 -12.46 -5.80
C ASN A 117 12.35 -11.00 -6.29
N VAL A 118 11.72 -10.79 -7.46
CA VAL A 118 11.51 -9.45 -8.02
C VAL A 118 10.64 -8.58 -7.10
N TRP A 119 9.59 -9.16 -6.49
CA TRP A 119 8.77 -8.46 -5.50
C TRP A 119 9.60 -7.99 -4.30
N ASN A 120 10.41 -8.88 -3.72
CA ASN A 120 11.23 -8.55 -2.55
C ASN A 120 12.29 -7.49 -2.86
N ILE A 121 12.98 -7.58 -4.00
CA ILE A 121 13.95 -6.58 -4.44
C ILE A 121 13.27 -5.23 -4.64
N THR A 122 12.09 -5.21 -5.27
CA THR A 122 11.34 -3.97 -5.47
C THR A 122 10.91 -3.35 -4.12
N PHE A 123 10.41 -4.18 -3.21
CA PHE A 123 9.96 -3.74 -1.90
C PHE A 123 11.11 -3.14 -1.09
N THR A 124 12.24 -3.84 -0.99
CA THR A 124 13.42 -3.37 -0.23
C THR A 124 14.05 -2.13 -0.86
N ALA A 125 14.15 -2.06 -2.20
CA ALA A 125 14.60 -0.86 -2.90
C ALA A 125 13.68 0.34 -2.60
N GLY A 126 12.37 0.12 -2.56
CA GLY A 126 11.40 1.15 -2.23
C GLY A 126 11.48 1.66 -0.78
N PHE A 127 11.97 0.86 0.16
CA PHE A 127 12.30 1.31 1.52
C PHE A 127 13.61 2.08 1.56
N ALA A 128 14.67 1.54 0.94
CA ALA A 128 15.98 2.17 0.89
C ALA A 128 15.90 3.58 0.28
N LEU A 129 15.18 3.71 -0.85
CA LEU A 129 14.98 4.99 -1.52
C LEU A 129 14.19 5.97 -0.65
N GLN A 130 13.18 5.50 0.07
CA GLN A 130 12.42 6.35 0.98
C GLN A 130 13.26 6.85 2.15
N PHE A 131 14.06 5.99 2.78
CA PHE A 131 14.94 6.41 3.88
C PHE A 131 15.99 7.43 3.42
N ALA A 132 16.52 7.30 2.20
CA ALA A 132 17.43 8.29 1.63
C ALA A 132 16.73 9.65 1.41
N ILE A 133 15.53 9.65 0.83
CA ILE A 133 14.71 10.86 0.64
C ILE A 133 14.28 11.46 1.99
N SER A 134 14.07 10.62 3.01
CA SER A 134 13.64 11.06 4.34
C SER A 134 14.65 11.98 5.03
N ALA A 135 15.95 11.85 4.73
CA ALA A 135 16.99 12.72 5.28
C ALA A 135 17.13 14.07 4.54
N LEU A 136 16.67 14.17 3.29
CA LEU A 136 16.98 15.31 2.40
C LEU A 136 15.82 16.30 2.24
N LEU A 137 14.57 15.85 2.36
CA LEU A 137 13.38 16.68 2.07
C LEU A 137 12.54 17.00 3.32
N CYS A 138 11.85 18.14 3.30
CA CYS A 138 10.83 18.48 4.29
C CYS A 138 9.58 17.58 4.14
N VAL A 139 8.88 17.34 5.26
CA VAL A 139 7.71 16.43 5.33
C VAL A 139 6.59 16.84 4.36
N ARG A 140 6.35 18.15 4.19
CA ARG A 140 5.27 18.66 3.33
C ARG A 140 5.50 18.30 1.85
N ASP A 141 6.72 18.48 1.35
CA ASP A 141 7.04 18.18 -0.05
C ASP A 141 7.04 16.67 -0.33
N LYS A 142 7.42 15.86 0.67
CA LYS A 142 7.32 14.40 0.59
C LYS A 142 5.88 13.93 0.39
N ILE A 143 4.90 14.54 1.07
CA ILE A 143 3.49 14.15 0.93
C ILE A 143 3.00 14.42 -0.50
N TYR A 144 3.37 15.55 -1.12
CA TYR A 144 3.02 15.83 -2.51
C TYR A 144 3.63 14.82 -3.49
N VAL A 145 4.91 14.49 -3.31
CA VAL A 145 5.59 13.46 -4.13
C VAL A 145 4.90 12.10 -3.96
N LEU A 146 4.48 11.76 -2.74
CA LEU A 146 3.79 10.50 -2.45
C LEU A 146 2.40 10.42 -3.11
N ILE A 147 1.64 11.52 -3.13
CA ILE A 147 0.37 11.60 -3.85
C ILE A 147 0.59 11.43 -5.36
N ALA A 148 1.59 12.11 -5.94
CA ALA A 148 1.91 11.99 -7.36
C ALA A 148 2.27 10.54 -7.73
N LEU A 149 3.13 9.89 -6.94
CA LEU A 149 3.51 8.49 -7.12
C LEU A 149 2.32 7.54 -6.97
N LEU A 150 1.41 7.81 -6.03
CA LEU A 150 0.20 7.01 -5.84
C LEU A 150 -0.69 7.07 -7.10
N CYS A 151 -0.89 8.27 -7.66
CA CYS A 151 -1.67 8.46 -8.87
C CYS A 151 -1.04 7.76 -10.08
N VAL A 152 0.27 7.93 -10.29
CA VAL A 152 0.97 7.28 -11.41
C VAL A 152 0.96 5.76 -11.25
N GLY A 153 1.21 5.26 -10.03
CA GLY A 153 1.20 3.83 -9.72
C GLY A 153 -0.17 3.18 -9.91
N SER A 154 -1.24 3.83 -9.43
CA SER A 154 -2.61 3.32 -9.58
C SER A 154 -3.05 3.31 -11.05
N LEU A 155 -2.72 4.35 -11.81
CA LEU A 155 -2.98 4.40 -13.26
C LEU A 155 -2.23 3.31 -14.01
N CYS A 156 -0.95 3.08 -13.68
CA CYS A 156 -0.14 2.03 -14.31
C CYS A 156 -0.75 0.64 -14.06
N ILE A 157 -1.08 0.32 -12.81
CA ILE A 157 -1.69 -0.97 -12.45
C ILE A 157 -3.09 -1.11 -13.06
N GLY A 158 -3.90 -0.06 -13.04
CA GLY A 158 -5.21 -0.05 -13.69
C GLY A 158 -5.11 -0.28 -15.21
N TRP A 159 -4.11 0.32 -15.86
CA TRP A 159 -3.87 0.12 -17.29
C TRP A 159 -3.40 -1.30 -17.61
N LEU A 160 -2.49 -1.85 -16.79
CA LEU A 160 -2.06 -3.25 -16.89
C LEU A 160 -3.24 -4.20 -16.75
N GLU A 161 -4.18 -3.90 -15.86
CA GLU A 161 -5.37 -4.71 -15.65
C GLU A 161 -6.28 -4.73 -16.87
N VAL A 162 -6.60 -3.55 -17.41
CA VAL A 162 -7.44 -3.43 -18.62
C VAL A 162 -6.76 -4.11 -19.82
N LYS A 163 -5.45 -3.95 -19.96
CA LYS A 163 -4.68 -4.60 -21.04
C LYS A 163 -4.65 -6.13 -20.88
N SER A 164 -4.50 -6.63 -19.66
CA SER A 164 -4.51 -8.07 -19.37
C SER A 164 -5.90 -8.68 -19.61
N GLY A 165 -6.97 -7.98 -19.22
CA GLY A 165 -8.35 -8.36 -19.52
C GLY A 165 -8.61 -8.48 -21.02
N ARG A 166 -8.11 -7.52 -21.83
CA ARG A 166 -8.20 -7.59 -23.30
C ARG A 166 -7.41 -8.73 -23.92
N ARG A 167 -6.28 -9.13 -23.33
CA ARG A 167 -5.44 -10.25 -23.83
C ARG A 167 -5.96 -11.64 -23.49
N ARG A 168 -6.85 -11.78 -22.51
CA ARG A 168 -7.56 -13.06 -22.24
C ARG A 168 -8.72 -13.30 -23.20
N SER A 169 -9.32 -12.24 -23.76
CA SER A 169 -10.45 -12.32 -24.69
C SER A 169 -10.19 -12.89 -26.11
N PRO A 170 -8.96 -13.03 -26.67
CA PRO A 170 -8.76 -13.62 -28.00
C PRO A 170 -8.26 -15.09 -27.97
N ARG A 171 -8.12 -15.73 -26.80
CA ARG A 171 -7.47 -17.05 -26.68
C ARG A 171 -8.39 -18.21 -26.27
N HIS A 172 -9.70 -18.01 -26.33
CA HIS A 172 -10.66 -19.09 -26.14
C HIS A 172 -11.17 -19.72 -27.46
N ASP A 173 -10.55 -19.39 -28.61
CA ASP A 173 -10.87 -20.00 -29.92
C ASP A 173 -9.76 -20.91 -30.48
N SER A 174 -8.64 -21.11 -29.77
CA SER A 174 -7.50 -21.88 -30.31
C SER A 174 -7.14 -23.14 -29.51
N THR A 175 -8.03 -23.62 -28.63
CA THR A 175 -7.82 -24.88 -27.88
C THR A 175 -8.89 -25.95 -28.19
N THR A 176 -9.66 -25.77 -29.27
CA THR A 176 -10.58 -26.78 -29.82
C THR A 176 -9.96 -27.43 -31.06
N SER A 177 -8.73 -27.94 -30.96
CA SER A 177 -8.17 -28.90 -31.92
C SER A 177 -6.77 -29.31 -31.48
N LEU A 178 -6.69 -30.38 -30.70
CA LEU A 178 -5.76 -31.52 -30.83
C LEU A 178 -5.86 -32.39 -29.57
#